data_AF-A0A6C0KQU4-F1
#
_entry.id   AF-A0A6C0KQU4-F1
#
_cell.length_a   1.000
_cell.length_b   1.000
_cell.length_c   1.000
_cell.angle_alpha   90.00
_cell.angle_beta   90.00
_cell.angle_gamma   90.00
#
_symmetry.space_group_name_H-M   'P 1'
#
loop_
_entity.id
_entity.type
_entity.pdbx_description
1 polymer ?
#
loop_
_entity_poly.entity_id
_entity_poly.type
_entity_poly.pdbx_seq_one_letter_code
_entity_poly.pdbx_strand_id
1 'polypeptide(L)'
;MSAQVIMELMTNIEHDKMVKDAIASAMEGIQCRVIIARLPKKLLEVMNMWARTGWYDEDGGAKFEKCLWEVVSRELKTRVFDLLSEWMIQEGGLVYPEKDLFYALCTASNSLHYYKEEYWPTMGAELEAEALNWVKEHDEGRLIESGDGGYFQYYDCVNEEVCHHMPHRPKPLDYEEQDQEEEQEEIGLVLVGAETLVPC
;
A
#
# COMPACT_ATOMS: atom_id res chain seq x y z
N MET A 1 12.14 -8.73 30.00
CA MET A 1 12.72 -8.83 28.66
C MET A 1 13.13 -7.42 28.20
N SER A 2 14.33 -7.19 27.67
CA SER A 2 14.71 -5.86 27.15
C SER A 2 14.23 -5.69 25.70
N ALA A 3 14.14 -4.45 25.21
CA ALA A 3 13.82 -4.17 23.80
C ALA A 3 14.69 -4.98 22.82
N GLN A 4 15.95 -5.21 23.20
CA GLN A 4 16.89 -6.02 22.45
C GLN A 4 16.48 -7.49 22.34
N VAL A 5 15.91 -8.06 23.40
CA VAL A 5 15.43 -9.46 23.37
C VAL A 5 14.18 -9.60 22.49
N ILE A 6 13.28 -8.59 22.46
CA ILE A 6 12.13 -8.59 21.54
C ILE A 6 12.61 -8.57 20.08
N MET A 7 13.57 -7.70 19.78
CA MET A 7 14.16 -7.60 18.44
C MET A 7 14.91 -8.87 18.03
N GLU A 8 15.70 -9.46 18.93
CA GLU A 8 16.35 -10.76 18.70
C GLU A 8 15.32 -11.87 18.43
N LEU A 9 14.20 -11.87 19.15
CA LEU A 9 13.13 -12.82 18.92
C LEU A 9 12.53 -12.72 17.50
N MET A 10 12.29 -11.50 17.03
CA MET A 10 11.68 -11.27 15.72
C MET A 10 12.65 -11.45 14.54
N THR A 11 13.95 -11.38 14.81
CA THR A 11 15.02 -11.56 13.80
C THR A 11 15.66 -12.95 13.87
N ASN A 12 15.25 -13.79 14.82
CA ASN A 12 15.74 -15.16 14.93
C ASN A 12 15.32 -15.97 13.69
N ILE A 13 16.30 -16.64 13.08
CA ILE A 13 16.12 -17.48 11.90
C ILE A 13 15.08 -18.59 12.11
N GLU A 14 14.92 -19.07 13.35
CA GLU A 14 13.91 -20.07 13.71
C GLU A 14 12.48 -19.55 13.52
N HIS A 15 12.26 -18.25 13.63
CA HIS A 15 10.95 -17.60 13.51
C HIS A 15 10.76 -16.89 12.16
N ASP A 16 11.77 -16.87 11.30
CA ASP A 16 11.78 -16.17 10.00
C ASP A 16 10.57 -16.56 9.13
N LYS A 17 10.24 -17.85 9.06
CA LYS A 17 9.07 -18.32 8.32
C LYS A 17 7.76 -17.74 8.89
N MET A 18 7.59 -17.78 10.21
CA MET A 18 6.37 -17.27 10.86
C MET A 18 6.19 -15.77 10.65
N VAL A 19 7.29 -15.01 10.72
CA VAL A 19 7.29 -13.57 10.45
C VAL A 19 6.95 -13.31 8.97
N LYS A 20 7.56 -14.05 8.03
CA LYS A 20 7.25 -13.94 6.60
C LYS A 20 5.80 -14.28 6.28
N ASP A 21 5.25 -15.33 6.89
CA ASP A 21 3.85 -15.72 6.71
C ASP A 21 2.89 -14.61 7.22
N ALA A 22 3.22 -13.98 8.35
CA ALA A 22 2.48 -12.84 8.88
C ALA A 22 2.56 -11.60 7.94
N ILE A 23 3.74 -11.28 7.41
CA ILE A 23 3.88 -10.20 6.43
C ILE A 23 3.06 -10.50 5.17
N ALA A 24 3.13 -11.73 4.65
CA ALA A 24 2.37 -12.14 3.47
C ALA A 24 0.85 -12.03 3.68
N SER A 25 0.35 -12.41 4.86
CA SER A 25 -1.07 -12.26 5.20
C SER A 25 -1.51 -10.79 5.29
N ALA A 26 -0.68 -9.92 5.84
CA ALA A 26 -0.93 -8.48 5.87
C ALA A 26 -0.90 -7.87 4.45
N MET A 27 0.10 -8.23 3.64
CA MET A 27 0.23 -7.84 2.23
C MET A 27 -1.02 -8.18 1.43
N GLU A 28 -1.52 -9.42 1.55
CA GLU A 28 -2.73 -9.88 0.86
C GLU A 28 -3.93 -8.99 1.18
N GLY A 29 -4.16 -8.68 2.46
CA GLY A 29 -5.27 -7.83 2.88
C GLY A 29 -5.17 -6.40 2.36
N ILE A 30 -3.96 -5.83 2.42
CA ILE A 30 -3.69 -4.47 1.93
C ILE A 30 -3.87 -4.39 0.41
N GLN A 31 -3.31 -5.34 -0.34
CA GLN A 31 -3.42 -5.36 -1.80
C GLN A 31 -4.86 -5.55 -2.29
N CYS A 32 -5.70 -6.26 -1.55
CA CYS A 32 -7.12 -6.40 -1.86
C CYS A 32 -7.95 -5.13 -1.58
N ARG A 33 -7.41 -4.17 -0.82
CA ARG A 33 -8.12 -2.97 -0.35
C ARG A 33 -7.50 -1.66 -0.82
N VAL A 34 -6.36 -1.71 -1.51
CA VAL A 34 -5.67 -0.50 -1.97
C VAL A 34 -6.50 0.17 -3.07
N ILE A 35 -6.82 1.44 -2.85
CA ILE A 35 -7.44 2.28 -3.87
C ILE A 35 -6.31 3.09 -4.48
N ILE A 36 -5.87 2.69 -5.67
CA ILE A 36 -4.69 3.29 -6.34
C ILE A 36 -4.87 4.80 -6.50
N ALA A 37 -6.07 5.28 -6.85
CA ALA A 37 -6.37 6.70 -6.99
C ALA A 37 -6.12 7.55 -5.72
N ARG A 38 -6.05 6.92 -4.54
CA ARG A 38 -5.78 7.60 -3.26
C ARG A 38 -4.32 7.54 -2.83
N LEU A 39 -3.46 6.91 -3.61
CA LEU A 39 -2.03 6.89 -3.32
C LEU A 39 -1.41 8.29 -3.52
N PRO A 40 -0.32 8.60 -2.82
CA PRO A 40 0.35 9.89 -2.98
C PRO A 40 0.79 10.15 -4.42
N LYS A 41 0.69 11.41 -4.84
CA LYS A 41 0.97 11.82 -6.21
C LYS A 41 2.35 11.37 -6.72
N LYS A 42 3.41 11.51 -5.92
CA LYS A 42 4.75 11.12 -6.39
C LYS A 42 4.90 9.61 -6.48
N LEU A 43 4.22 8.85 -5.60
CA LEU A 43 4.18 7.40 -5.74
C LEU A 43 3.51 7.01 -7.07
N LEU A 44 2.40 7.67 -7.45
CA LEU A 44 1.75 7.46 -8.74
C LEU A 44 2.67 7.80 -9.92
N GLU A 45 3.45 8.88 -9.84
CA GLU A 45 4.45 9.24 -10.85
C GLU A 45 5.53 8.14 -10.99
N VAL A 46 6.02 7.58 -9.88
CA VAL A 46 6.98 6.46 -9.90
C VAL A 46 6.35 5.20 -10.48
N MET A 47 5.12 4.87 -10.09
CA MET A 47 4.38 3.72 -10.61
C MET A 47 4.15 3.84 -12.12
N ASN A 48 3.75 5.01 -12.62
CA ASN A 48 3.59 5.26 -14.06
C ASN A 48 4.92 5.12 -14.83
N MET A 49 6.02 5.60 -14.25
CA MET A 49 7.36 5.37 -14.80
C MET A 49 7.71 3.88 -14.87
N TRP A 50 7.45 3.11 -13.80
CA TRP A 50 7.66 1.66 -13.79
C TRP A 50 6.79 0.94 -14.81
N ALA A 51 5.52 1.33 -14.96
CA ALA A 51 4.64 0.72 -15.94
C ALA A 51 5.15 0.89 -17.38
N ARG A 52 5.83 2.00 -17.67
CA ARG A 52 6.43 2.29 -19.00
C ARG A 52 7.78 1.61 -19.22
N THR A 53 8.59 1.48 -18.17
CA THR A 53 10.01 1.10 -18.31
C THR A 53 10.32 -0.33 -17.85
N GLY A 54 9.45 -0.89 -17.01
CA GLY A 54 9.58 -2.22 -16.44
C GLY A 54 8.97 -2.26 -15.04
N TRP A 55 7.81 -2.91 -14.93
CA TRP A 55 7.10 -3.09 -13.65
C TRP A 55 7.81 -4.10 -12.72
N TYR A 56 8.52 -5.04 -13.33
CA TYR A 56 9.26 -6.09 -12.64
C TYR A 56 10.76 -5.76 -12.64
N ASP A 57 11.45 -6.20 -11.61
CA ASP A 57 12.91 -6.17 -11.54
C ASP A 57 13.55 -7.40 -12.23
N GLU A 58 14.87 -7.51 -12.11
CA GLU A 58 15.66 -8.58 -12.71
C GLU A 58 15.33 -9.97 -12.15
N ASP A 59 14.80 -10.06 -10.93
CA ASP A 59 14.36 -11.32 -10.30
C ASP A 59 12.92 -11.70 -10.67
N GLY A 60 12.23 -10.86 -11.47
CA GLY A 60 10.81 -11.01 -11.79
C GLY A 60 9.88 -10.58 -10.65
N GLY A 61 10.40 -9.94 -9.60
CA GLY A 61 9.60 -9.36 -8.54
C GLY A 61 9.02 -8.03 -8.99
N ALA A 62 7.75 -7.76 -8.67
CA ALA A 62 7.16 -6.47 -8.95
C ALA A 62 7.72 -5.41 -7.98
N LYS A 63 8.17 -4.27 -8.52
CA LYS A 63 8.89 -3.24 -7.75
C LYS A 63 8.02 -2.62 -6.65
N PHE A 64 6.74 -2.40 -6.96
CA PHE A 64 5.75 -1.92 -6.01
C PHE A 64 5.58 -2.89 -4.83
N GLU A 65 5.45 -4.19 -5.10
CA GLU A 65 5.32 -5.24 -4.09
C GLU A 65 6.54 -5.31 -3.17
N LYS A 66 7.76 -5.10 -3.71
CA LYS A 66 8.98 -5.04 -2.89
C LYS A 66 8.96 -3.83 -1.96
N CYS A 67 8.56 -2.66 -2.45
CA CYS A 67 8.41 -1.46 -1.61
C CYS A 67 7.34 -1.67 -0.53
N LEU A 68 6.19 -2.24 -0.90
CA LEU A 68 5.10 -2.53 0.03
C LEU A 68 5.53 -3.55 1.09
N TRP A 69 6.28 -4.59 0.71
CA TRP A 69 6.83 -5.57 1.64
C TRP A 69 7.69 -4.92 2.71
N GLU A 70 8.58 -3.99 2.35
CA GLU A 70 9.45 -3.30 3.29
C GLU A 70 8.68 -2.42 4.27
N VAL A 71 7.67 -1.69 3.79
CA VAL A 71 6.79 -0.86 4.63
C VAL A 71 5.96 -1.73 5.58
N VAL A 72 5.31 -2.76 5.06
CA VAL A 72 4.49 -3.70 5.86
C VAL A 72 5.34 -4.44 6.89
N SER A 73 6.55 -4.85 6.52
CA SER A 73 7.52 -5.49 7.43
C SER A 73 7.88 -4.56 8.59
N ARG A 74 8.19 -3.29 8.33
CA ARG A 74 8.50 -2.29 9.37
C ARG A 74 7.31 -2.03 10.29
N GLU A 75 6.14 -1.83 9.73
CA GLU A 75 4.93 -1.54 10.50
C GLU A 75 4.49 -2.75 11.34
N LEU A 76 4.51 -3.96 10.76
CA LEU A 76 4.24 -5.20 11.49
C LEU A 76 5.20 -5.35 12.67
N LYS A 77 6.50 -5.13 12.43
CA LYS A 77 7.51 -5.23 13.49
C LYS A 77 7.26 -4.23 14.61
N THR A 78 6.91 -3.00 14.27
CA THR A 78 6.58 -1.95 15.26
C THR A 78 5.39 -2.36 16.12
N ARG A 79 4.30 -2.83 15.50
CA ARG A 79 3.10 -3.29 16.22
C ARG A 79 3.37 -4.50 17.12
N VAL A 80 4.14 -5.48 16.63
CA VAL A 80 4.53 -6.65 17.43
C VAL A 80 5.36 -6.22 18.64
N PHE A 81 6.30 -5.30 18.43
CA PHE A 81 7.13 -4.75 19.50
C PHE A 81 6.28 -4.06 20.57
N ASP A 82 5.33 -3.22 20.16
CA ASP A 82 4.44 -2.49 21.06
C ASP A 82 3.55 -3.45 21.88
N LEU A 83 2.95 -4.44 21.23
CA LEU A 83 2.12 -5.46 21.90
C LEU A 83 2.91 -6.26 22.94
N LEU A 84 4.09 -6.75 22.57
CA LEU A 84 4.93 -7.52 23.48
C LEU A 84 5.44 -6.66 24.66
N SER A 85 5.72 -5.38 24.41
CA SER A 85 6.10 -4.43 25.45
C SER A 85 4.95 -4.16 26.43
N GLU A 86 3.72 -4.01 25.92
CA GLU A 86 2.53 -3.81 26.75
C GLU A 86 2.23 -5.04 27.61
N TRP A 87 2.21 -6.24 27.02
CA TRP A 87 1.97 -7.48 27.77
C TRP A 87 3.02 -7.70 28.85
N MET A 88 4.28 -7.35 28.57
CA MET A 88 5.34 -7.44 29.57
C MET A 88 5.05 -6.55 30.79
N ILE A 89 4.50 -5.35 30.59
CA ILE A 89 4.12 -4.45 31.68
C ILE A 89 2.93 -5.02 32.46
N GLN A 90 1.92 -5.54 31.77
CA GLN A 90 0.69 -6.06 32.37
C GLN A 90 0.89 -7.36 33.16
N GLU A 91 1.70 -8.29 32.64
CA GLU A 91 1.95 -9.62 33.21
C GLU A 91 3.15 -9.65 34.17
N GLY A 92 3.63 -8.49 34.63
CA GLY A 92 4.73 -8.40 35.61
C GLY A 92 6.06 -8.98 35.11
N GLY A 93 6.29 -8.96 33.79
CA GLY A 93 7.51 -9.47 33.17
C GLY A 93 7.47 -10.93 32.71
N LEU A 94 6.34 -11.63 32.85
CA LEU A 94 6.14 -12.97 32.30
C LEU A 94 5.75 -12.89 30.82
N VAL A 95 6.67 -13.29 29.93
CA VAL A 95 6.42 -13.45 28.48
C VAL A 95 6.93 -14.83 28.08
N TYR A 96 6.08 -15.64 27.45
CA TYR A 96 6.39 -16.93 26.85
C TYR A 96 6.81 -16.72 25.39
N PRO A 97 8.12 -16.75 25.08
CA PRO A 97 8.64 -16.06 23.89
C PRO A 97 7.98 -16.50 22.58
N GLU A 98 7.93 -17.81 22.32
CA GLU A 98 7.39 -18.32 21.05
C GLU A 98 5.86 -18.17 20.94
N LYS A 99 5.14 -18.48 22.02
CA LYS A 99 3.67 -18.37 22.06
C LYS A 99 3.24 -16.91 21.92
N ASP A 100 3.84 -16.02 22.68
CA ASP A 100 3.47 -14.62 22.70
C ASP A 100 3.88 -13.93 21.39
N LEU A 101 5.02 -14.30 20.80
CA LEU A 101 5.39 -13.84 19.46
C LEU A 101 4.35 -14.26 18.42
N PHE A 102 3.91 -15.52 18.43
CA PHE A 102 2.86 -16.00 17.53
C PHE A 102 1.57 -15.19 17.69
N TYR A 103 1.10 -14.98 18.92
CA TYR A 103 -0.10 -14.19 19.16
C TYR A 103 0.07 -12.72 18.73
N ALA A 104 1.21 -12.11 19.01
CA ALA A 104 1.50 -10.73 18.62
C ALA A 104 1.55 -10.60 17.09
N LEU A 105 2.20 -11.53 16.39
CA LEU A 105 2.24 -11.58 14.92
C LEU A 105 0.84 -11.75 14.33
N CYS A 106 0.04 -12.69 14.81
CA CYS A 106 -1.33 -12.86 14.35
C CYS A 106 -2.18 -11.60 14.59
N THR A 107 -2.01 -10.95 15.74
CA THR A 107 -2.78 -9.75 16.11
C THR A 107 -2.39 -8.57 15.23
N ALA A 108 -1.08 -8.31 15.08
CA ALA A 108 -0.56 -7.23 14.25
C ALA A 108 -0.88 -7.47 12.76
N SER A 109 -0.70 -8.69 12.27
CA SER A 109 -1.03 -9.09 10.91
C SER A 109 -2.51 -8.90 10.61
N ASN A 110 -3.40 -9.36 11.48
CA ASN A 110 -4.84 -9.16 11.30
C ASN A 110 -5.21 -7.68 11.31
N SER A 111 -4.61 -6.89 12.20
CA SER A 111 -4.85 -5.45 12.25
C SER A 111 -4.43 -4.74 10.97
N LEU A 112 -3.34 -5.18 10.33
CA LEU A 112 -2.88 -4.68 9.04
C LEU A 112 -3.67 -5.26 7.86
N HIS A 113 -4.08 -6.51 7.92
CA HIS A 113 -4.91 -7.14 6.89
C HIS A 113 -6.24 -6.40 6.69
N TYR A 114 -6.84 -5.93 7.79
CA TYR A 114 -8.04 -5.10 7.78
C TYR A 114 -7.72 -3.60 7.78
N TYR A 115 -6.63 -3.19 7.12
CA TYR A 115 -6.21 -1.80 7.03
C TYR A 115 -7.39 -0.91 6.65
N LYS A 116 -7.68 0.07 7.51
CA LYS A 116 -8.74 1.06 7.25
C LYS A 116 -8.20 2.16 6.35
N GLU A 117 -9.10 2.75 5.57
CA GLU A 117 -8.75 3.83 4.64
C GLU A 117 -8.03 5.01 5.32
N GLU A 118 -8.40 5.29 6.58
CA GLU A 118 -7.86 6.37 7.40
C GLU A 118 -6.34 6.27 7.64
N TYR A 119 -5.74 5.10 7.48
CA TYR A 119 -4.32 4.89 7.71
C TYR A 119 -3.48 5.04 6.41
N TRP A 120 -4.11 5.04 5.23
CA TRP A 120 -3.43 5.21 3.93
C TRP A 120 -2.60 6.49 3.80
N PRO A 121 -2.96 7.64 4.39
CA PRO A 121 -2.09 8.81 4.35
C PRO A 121 -0.69 8.54 4.93
N THR A 122 -0.59 7.74 6.01
CA THR A 122 0.68 7.44 6.67
C THR A 122 1.46 6.37 5.91
N MET A 123 0.86 5.20 5.65
CA MET A 123 1.52 4.13 4.92
C MET A 123 1.78 4.48 3.45
N GLY A 124 0.91 5.29 2.84
CA GLY A 124 1.12 5.84 1.51
C GLY A 124 2.37 6.73 1.46
N ALA A 125 2.58 7.59 2.46
CA ALA A 125 3.78 8.42 2.54
C ALA A 125 5.05 7.58 2.74
N GLU A 126 4.99 6.53 3.56
CA GLU A 126 6.11 5.59 3.73
C GLU A 126 6.40 4.81 2.46
N LEU A 127 5.36 4.40 1.73
CA LEU A 127 5.47 3.72 0.45
C LEU A 127 6.02 4.63 -0.65
N GLU A 128 5.63 5.91 -0.67
CA GLU A 128 6.24 6.92 -1.53
C GLU A 128 7.74 7.06 -1.23
N ALA A 129 8.11 7.18 0.05
CA ALA A 129 9.50 7.28 0.44
C ALA A 129 10.31 6.05 0.02
N GLU A 130 9.74 4.86 0.16
CA GLU A 130 10.40 3.62 -0.25
C GLU A 130 10.55 3.50 -1.76
N ALA A 131 9.52 3.87 -2.52
CA ALA A 131 9.59 3.90 -3.97
C ALA A 131 10.64 4.91 -4.48
N LEU A 132 10.76 6.08 -3.84
CA LEU A 132 11.79 7.06 -4.17
C LEU A 132 13.20 6.57 -3.81
N ASN A 133 13.35 5.82 -2.72
CA ASN A 133 14.61 5.16 -2.38
C ASN A 133 14.98 4.12 -3.44
N TRP A 134 14.03 3.28 -3.85
CA TRP A 134 14.24 2.31 -4.93
C TRP A 134 14.76 2.99 -6.20
N VAL A 135 14.08 4.05 -6.65
CA VAL A 135 14.46 4.82 -7.84
C VAL A 135 15.88 5.34 -7.74
N LYS A 136 16.28 5.81 -6.55
CA LYS A 136 17.63 6.31 -6.31
C LYS A 136 18.67 5.18 -6.31
N GLU A 137 18.38 4.05 -5.68
CA GLU A 137 19.29 2.90 -5.58
C GLU A 137 19.54 2.24 -6.95
N HIS A 138 18.56 2.31 -7.84
CA HIS A 138 18.62 1.70 -9.18
C HIS A 138 18.89 2.70 -10.31
N ASP A 139 19.23 3.96 -9.99
CA ASP A 139 19.48 5.07 -10.95
C ASP A 139 18.32 5.30 -11.96
N GLU A 140 17.08 5.03 -11.54
CA GLU A 140 15.87 5.21 -12.37
C GLU A 140 15.36 6.66 -12.36
N GLY A 141 15.99 7.55 -11.57
CA GLY A 141 15.50 8.92 -11.35
C GLY A 141 15.42 9.80 -12.60
N ARG A 142 16.13 9.43 -13.67
CA ARG A 142 16.08 10.13 -14.96
C ARG A 142 14.82 9.83 -15.78
N LEU A 143 14.06 8.82 -15.36
CA LEU A 143 12.88 8.31 -16.07
C LEU A 143 11.56 8.88 -15.53
N ILE A 144 11.61 9.58 -14.39
CA ILE A 144 10.44 10.27 -13.84
C ILE A 144 10.23 11.56 -14.64
N GLU A 145 9.31 11.51 -15.60
CA GLU A 145 8.90 12.69 -16.36
C GLU A 145 7.89 13.52 -15.55
N SER A 146 8.14 14.82 -15.48
CA SER A 146 7.23 15.78 -14.85
C SER A 146 5.98 15.99 -15.71
N GLY A 147 5.02 15.07 -15.66
CA GLY A 147 3.85 15.20 -16.55
C GLY A 147 2.73 14.17 -16.42
N ASP A 148 2.88 13.08 -15.67
CA ASP A 148 1.96 11.93 -15.73
C ASP A 148 0.59 12.12 -15.04
N GLY A 149 0.03 13.34 -15.09
CA GLY A 149 -1.41 13.57 -14.91
C GLY A 149 -1.99 13.39 -13.51
N GLY A 150 -1.23 12.89 -12.54
CA GLY A 150 -1.71 12.69 -11.17
C GLY A 150 -2.58 11.46 -10.95
N TYR A 151 -2.73 10.60 -11.97
CA TYR A 151 -3.47 9.33 -11.89
C TYR A 151 -2.62 8.19 -12.43
N PHE A 152 -2.75 6.99 -11.85
CA PHE A 152 -2.05 5.81 -12.37
C PHE A 152 -2.76 5.26 -13.60
N GLN A 153 -1.99 5.00 -14.66
CA GLN A 153 -2.48 4.31 -15.85
C GLN A 153 -1.34 3.63 -16.60
N TYR A 154 -1.66 2.52 -17.26
CA TYR A 154 -0.76 1.88 -18.22
C TYR A 154 -1.53 1.34 -19.42
N TYR A 155 -0.84 1.15 -20.55
CA TYR A 155 -1.43 0.54 -21.73
C TYR A 155 -1.09 -0.95 -21.78
N ASP A 156 -2.10 -1.82 -21.74
CA ASP A 156 -1.94 -3.24 -21.96
C ASP A 156 -1.93 -3.54 -23.46
N CYS A 157 -0.73 -3.81 -23.99
CA CYS A 157 -0.54 -4.14 -25.40
C CYS A 157 -1.22 -5.46 -25.82
N VAL A 158 -1.51 -6.37 -24.89
CA VAL A 158 -2.13 -7.66 -25.21
C VAL A 158 -3.62 -7.49 -25.46
N ASN A 159 -4.28 -6.69 -24.62
CA ASN A 159 -5.72 -6.44 -24.69
C ASN A 159 -6.07 -5.14 -25.43
N GLU A 160 -5.06 -4.34 -25.82
CA GLU A 160 -5.20 -3.04 -26.49
C GLU A 160 -6.05 -2.04 -25.69
N GLU A 161 -5.88 -2.00 -24.37
CA GLU A 161 -6.66 -1.15 -23.47
C GLU A 161 -5.80 -0.31 -22.50
N VAL A 162 -6.38 0.77 -21.99
CA VAL A 162 -5.80 1.56 -20.90
C VAL A 162 -6.32 1.01 -19.58
N CYS A 163 -5.40 0.63 -18.69
CA CYS A 163 -5.69 0.03 -17.40
C CYS A 163 -5.35 0.99 -16.25
N HIS A 164 -6.18 0.97 -15.21
CA HIS A 164 -6.02 1.80 -13.99
C HIS A 164 -5.75 0.96 -12.72
N HIS A 165 -5.67 -0.37 -12.85
CA HIS A 165 -5.32 -1.31 -11.78
C HIS A 165 -3.86 -1.77 -11.88
N MET A 166 -3.30 -2.45 -10.88
CA MET A 166 -1.92 -2.97 -10.98
C MET A 166 -1.78 -4.03 -12.10
N PRO A 167 -0.65 -4.09 -12.84
CA PRO A 167 -0.49 -4.97 -14.03
C PRO A 167 -0.64 -6.48 -13.81
N HIS A 168 -0.43 -6.96 -12.59
CA HIS A 168 -0.53 -8.39 -12.24
C HIS A 168 -1.80 -8.73 -11.45
N ARG A 169 -2.70 -7.75 -11.27
CA ARG A 169 -3.97 -7.94 -10.57
C ARG A 169 -5.11 -7.99 -11.60
N PRO A 170 -6.05 -8.92 -11.44
CA PRO A 170 -7.27 -8.89 -12.25
C PRO A 170 -8.00 -7.57 -12.02
N LYS A 171 -8.67 -7.06 -13.07
CA LYS A 171 -9.52 -5.88 -13.00
C LYS A 171 -10.49 -6.02 -11.81
N PRO A 172 -10.52 -5.07 -10.85
CA PRO A 172 -11.47 -5.13 -9.75
C PRO A 172 -12.90 -5.09 -10.31
N LEU A 173 -13.80 -5.91 -9.76
CA LEU A 173 -15.19 -6.01 -10.23
C LEU A 173 -15.97 -4.69 -10.08
N ASP A 174 -15.56 -3.83 -9.14
CA ASP A 174 -16.27 -2.61 -8.76
C ASP A 174 -15.78 -1.34 -9.50
N TYR A 175 -14.81 -1.47 -10.43
CA TYR A 175 -14.26 -0.31 -11.15
C TYR A 175 -15.28 0.37 -12.08
N GLU A 176 -16.34 -0.34 -12.50
CA GLU A 176 -17.38 0.23 -13.37
C GLU A 176 -18.36 1.16 -12.64
N GLU A 177 -18.36 1.19 -11.30
CA GLU A 177 -19.26 2.08 -10.53
C GLU A 177 -18.62 3.43 -10.17
N GLN A 178 -17.28 3.55 -10.14
CA GLN A 178 -16.62 4.83 -9.83
C GLN A 178 -16.60 5.81 -11.01
N ASP A 179 -16.48 5.32 -12.24
CA ASP A 179 -16.56 6.16 -13.45
C ASP A 179 -17.98 6.71 -13.70
N GLN A 180 -19.02 6.20 -13.02
CA GLN A 180 -20.40 6.68 -13.14
C GLN A 180 -20.79 7.75 -12.11
N GLU A 181 -20.05 7.88 -10.99
CA GLU A 181 -20.36 8.92 -9.98
C GLU A 181 -19.66 10.27 -10.24
N GLU A 182 -18.62 10.32 -11.10
CA GLU A 182 -17.98 11.58 -11.50
C GLU A 182 -18.61 12.24 -12.75
N GLU A 183 -19.52 11.56 -13.46
CA GLU A 183 -20.51 12.23 -14.34
C GLU A 183 -21.73 12.71 -13.52
N GLN A 184 -21.50 13.49 -12.46
CA GLN A 184 -22.55 14.41 -12.03
C GLN A 184 -22.64 15.52 -13.07
N GLU A 185 -23.65 15.39 -13.94
CA GLU A 185 -24.16 16.39 -14.86
C GLU A 185 -23.85 17.81 -14.36
N GLU A 186 -22.90 18.48 -15.00
CA GLU A 186 -22.82 19.93 -14.97
C GLU A 186 -24.03 20.46 -15.77
N ILE A 187 -25.23 20.38 -15.17
CA ILE A 187 -26.41 21.07 -15.68
C ILE A 187 -26.10 22.55 -15.51
N GLY A 188 -25.56 23.16 -16.56
CA GLY A 188 -25.40 24.60 -16.65
C GLY A 188 -26.76 25.24 -16.40
N LEU A 189 -26.90 25.95 -15.27
CA LEU A 189 -28.07 26.77 -15.02
C LEU A 189 -27.76 28.17 -15.54
N VAL A 190 -28.48 28.61 -16.58
CA VAL A 190 -28.35 29.98 -17.10
C VAL A 190 -29.43 30.85 -16.44
N LEU A 191 -29.01 31.98 -15.88
CA LEU A 191 -29.91 33.00 -15.33
C LEU A 191 -30.65 33.71 -16.47
N VAL A 192 -31.97 33.54 -16.55
CA VAL A 192 -32.82 34.31 -17.46
C VAL A 192 -33.75 35.20 -16.64
N GLY A 193 -33.30 36.43 -16.37
CA GLY A 193 -34.08 37.45 -15.68
C GLY A 193 -34.09 37.33 -14.15
N ALA A 194 -34.84 38.23 -13.49
CA ALA A 194 -34.89 38.30 -12.04
C ALA A 194 -35.52 37.03 -11.45
N GLU A 195 -34.66 36.15 -10.93
CA GLU A 195 -34.98 35.01 -10.06
C GLU A 195 -35.61 33.77 -10.74
N THR A 196 -35.19 33.42 -11.95
CA THR A 196 -35.51 32.08 -12.50
C THR A 196 -34.27 31.41 -13.09
N LEU A 197 -33.94 30.22 -12.55
CA LEU A 197 -32.90 29.32 -13.08
C LEU A 197 -33.57 28.26 -13.94
N VAL A 198 -33.07 28.05 -15.16
CA VAL A 198 -33.56 27.03 -16.08
C VAL A 198 -32.39 26.13 -16.48
N PRO A 199 -32.58 24.80 -16.54
CA PRO A 199 -31.61 23.87 -17.14
C PRO A 199 -31.37 24.21 -18.62
N CYS A 200 -30.13 24.11 -19.08
CA CYS A 200 -29.79 24.11 -20.50
C CYS A 200 -30.50 22.97 -21.26
#